data_AF-A0A7Y8IBR5-F1
#
_entry.id   AF-A0A7Y8IBR5-F1
#
_cell.length_a   1.000
_cell.length_b   1.000
_cell.length_c   1.000
_cell.angle_alpha   90.00
_cell.angle_beta   90.00
_cell.angle_gamma   90.00
#
_symmetry.space_group_name_H-M   'P 1'
#
loop_
_entity.id
_entity.type
_entity.pdbx_description
1 polymer ?
#
loop_
_entity_poly.entity_id
_entity_poly.type
_entity_poly.pdbx_seq_one_letter_code
_entity_poly.pdbx_strand_id
1 'polypeptide(L)'
;MKKNKSSISKASSYEDIGAYWDTHDLSKVWRKTRKVKFDVQIESEAIYYPIEKNLSEKVQSIAKKQGVSSDTLINLWVQQKVQEQIFQ
;
A
#
# COMPACT_ATOMS: atom_id res chain seq x y z
N MET A 1 -13.21 33.66 -5.02
CA MET A 1 -13.41 32.45 -4.19
C MET A 1 -12.09 32.13 -3.50
N LYS A 2 -12.03 32.12 -2.16
CA LYS A 2 -10.78 31.80 -1.43
C LYS A 2 -10.39 30.36 -1.77
N LYS A 3 -9.17 30.18 -2.30
CA LYS A 3 -8.62 28.87 -2.67
C LYS A 3 -8.71 27.92 -1.46
N ASN A 4 -9.25 26.71 -1.65
CA ASN A 4 -9.31 25.63 -0.66
C ASN A 4 -7.89 25.18 -0.28
N LYS A 5 -7.22 25.98 0.56
CA LYS A 5 -5.85 25.75 1.00
C LYS A 5 -5.83 25.36 2.46
N SER A 6 -4.91 24.47 2.80
CA SER A 6 -4.66 24.07 4.19
C SER A 6 -4.24 25.27 5.05
N SER A 7 -4.50 25.21 6.35
CA SER A 7 -4.21 26.30 7.28
C SER A 7 -2.71 26.50 7.53
N ILE A 8 -1.94 25.40 7.57
CA ILE A 8 -0.50 25.39 7.88
C ILE A 8 0.33 25.40 6.59
N SER A 9 0.26 24.35 5.76
CA SER A 9 1.10 24.22 4.56
C SER A 9 0.70 25.15 3.40
N LYS A 10 -0.48 25.79 3.46
CA LYS A 10 -1.06 26.64 2.39
C LYS A 10 -1.17 25.96 1.02
N ALA A 11 -1.11 24.62 1.02
CA ALA A 11 -1.25 23.75 -0.13
C ALA A 11 -2.72 23.39 -0.39
N SER A 12 -3.04 22.99 -1.63
CA SER A 12 -4.40 22.67 -2.07
C SER A 12 -4.60 21.22 -2.53
N SER A 13 -3.54 20.40 -2.55
CA SER A 13 -3.59 18.96 -2.83
C SER A 13 -2.99 18.18 -1.67
N TYR A 14 -3.36 16.90 -1.51
CA TYR A 14 -2.76 16.04 -0.48
C TYR A 14 -1.28 15.79 -0.71
N GLU A 15 -0.87 15.63 -1.97
CA GLU A 15 0.53 15.47 -2.38
C GLU A 15 1.38 16.66 -1.91
N ASP A 16 0.94 17.89 -2.21
CA ASP A 16 1.65 19.11 -1.81
C ASP A 16 1.66 19.31 -0.29
N ILE A 17 0.62 18.84 0.42
CA ILE A 17 0.59 18.86 1.89
C ILE A 17 1.65 17.89 2.44
N GLY A 18 1.80 16.71 1.84
CA GLY A 18 2.84 15.73 2.21
C GLY A 18 4.23 16.30 2.01
N ALA A 19 4.52 16.80 0.81
CA ALA A 19 5.83 17.38 0.46
C ALA A 19 6.25 18.54 1.39
N TYR A 20 5.29 19.33 1.89
CA TYR A 20 5.57 20.33 2.91
C TYR A 20 6.09 19.69 4.20
N TRP A 21 5.43 18.65 4.70
CA TRP A 21 5.80 17.99 5.96
C TRP A 21 7.09 17.15 5.87
N ASP A 22 7.48 16.69 4.68
CA ASP A 22 8.77 16.02 4.49
C ASP A 22 9.97 16.90 4.84
N THR A 23 9.81 18.22 4.73
CA THR A 23 10.87 19.22 4.97
C THR A 23 10.63 20.12 6.19
N HIS A 24 9.46 20.01 6.83
CA HIS A 24 9.04 20.87 7.93
C HIS A 24 8.72 20.09 9.20
N ASP A 25 9.32 20.48 10.31
CA ASP A 25 9.07 19.87 11.61
C ASP A 25 7.74 20.36 12.23
N LEU A 26 6.89 19.40 12.61
CA LEU A 26 5.62 19.60 13.32
C LEU A 26 5.80 20.37 14.65
N SER A 27 6.93 20.21 15.34
CA SER A 27 7.22 20.87 16.61
C SER A 27 7.15 22.41 16.49
N LYS A 28 7.57 22.95 15.35
CA LYS A 28 7.61 24.40 15.07
C LYS A 28 6.23 25.04 15.02
N VAL A 29 5.18 24.25 14.80
CA VAL A 29 3.80 24.73 14.69
C VAL A 29 2.86 24.03 15.67
N TRP A 30 3.39 23.30 16.66
CA TRP A 30 2.61 22.53 17.64
C TRP A 30 1.53 23.36 18.34
N ARG A 31 1.82 24.63 18.69
CA ARG A 31 0.84 25.54 19.30
C ARG A 31 -0.34 25.92 18.41
N LYS A 32 -0.23 25.69 17.10
CA LYS A 32 -1.28 25.94 16.09
C LYS A 32 -2.06 24.67 15.73
N THR A 33 -1.70 23.52 16.31
CA THR A 33 -2.39 22.25 16.10
C THR A 33 -3.25 21.89 17.32
N ARG A 34 -4.09 20.86 17.15
CA ARG A 34 -4.85 20.25 18.24
C ARG A 34 -4.71 18.74 18.15
N LYS A 35 -4.75 18.06 19.29
CA LYS A 35 -4.79 16.61 19.32
C LYS A 35 -6.08 16.13 18.66
N VAL A 36 -5.97 15.15 17.77
CA VAL A 36 -7.10 14.46 17.13
C VAL A 36 -6.92 12.96 17.28
N LYS A 37 -8.03 12.23 17.36
CA LYS A 37 -8.06 10.77 17.23
C LYS A 37 -8.74 10.43 15.93
N PHE A 38 -8.15 9.53 15.17
CA PHE A 38 -8.71 8.98 13.95
C PHE A 38 -8.17 7.56 13.78
N ASP A 39 -8.97 6.71 13.16
CA ASP A 39 -8.59 5.35 12.84
C ASP A 39 -8.16 5.31 11.36
N VAL A 40 -7.01 4.70 11.09
CA VAL A 40 -6.53 4.49 9.74
C VAL A 40 -6.63 3.01 9.45
N GLN A 41 -7.47 2.65 8.48
CA GLN A 41 -7.52 1.32 7.94
C GLN A 41 -6.59 1.28 6.73
N ILE A 42 -5.34 0.87 6.96
CA ILE A 42 -4.40 0.62 5.88
C ILE A 42 -4.69 -0.80 5.40
N GLU A 43 -5.60 -0.94 4.43
CA GLU A 43 -5.83 -2.21 3.76
C GLU A 43 -4.74 -2.41 2.71
N SER A 44 -4.10 -3.57 2.72
CA SER A 44 -3.35 -4.02 1.56
C SER A 44 -4.35 -4.20 0.42
N GLU A 45 -4.17 -3.50 -0.70
CA GLU A 45 -4.99 -3.72 -1.89
C GLU A 45 -4.73 -5.15 -2.41
N ALA A 46 -5.77 -5.99 -2.39
CA ALA A 46 -5.72 -7.34 -2.94
C ALA A 46 -6.47 -7.39 -4.27
N ILE A 47 -5.76 -7.77 -5.33
CA ILE A 47 -6.37 -8.06 -6.63
C ILE A 47 -6.56 -9.58 -6.74
N TYR A 48 -7.79 -10.00 -6.99
CA TYR A 48 -8.14 -11.41 -7.08
C TYR A 48 -8.19 -11.88 -8.54
N TYR A 49 -7.43 -12.93 -8.83
CA TYR A 49 -7.47 -13.64 -10.11
C TYR A 49 -8.07 -15.04 -9.92
N PRO A 50 -9.03 -15.45 -10.77
CA PRO A 50 -9.54 -16.81 -10.73
C PRO A 50 -8.44 -17.80 -11.16
N ILE A 51 -8.31 -18.90 -10.42
CA ILE A 51 -7.41 -20.02 -10.73
C ILE A 51 -8.27 -21.27 -10.89
N GLU A 52 -7.95 -22.10 -11.89
CA GLU A 52 -8.64 -23.38 -12.08
C GLU A 52 -8.57 -24.25 -10.83
N LYS A 53 -9.68 -24.93 -10.52
CA LYS A 53 -9.82 -25.74 -9.29
C LYS A 53 -8.68 -26.76 -9.13
N ASN A 54 -8.41 -27.56 -10.15
CA ASN A 54 -7.38 -28.60 -10.11
C ASN A 54 -5.97 -28.01 -9.94
N LEU A 55 -5.73 -26.81 -10.49
CA LEU A 55 -4.46 -26.09 -10.30
C LEU A 55 -4.36 -25.59 -8.86
N SER A 56 -5.43 -24.98 -8.34
CA SER A 56 -5.49 -24.51 -6.95
C SER A 56 -5.20 -25.63 -5.94
N GLU A 57 -5.77 -26.83 -6.13
CA GLU A 57 -5.51 -28.00 -5.28
C GLU A 57 -4.02 -28.41 -5.28
N LYS A 58 -3.35 -28.33 -6.43
CA LYS A 58 -1.91 -28.58 -6.54
C LYS A 58 -1.10 -27.49 -5.83
N VAL A 59 -1.45 -26.22 -6.03
CA VAL A 59 -0.81 -25.09 -5.35
C VAL A 59 -0.92 -25.23 -3.83
N GLN A 60 -2.11 -25.53 -3.31
CA GLN A 60 -2.34 -25.74 -1.88
C GLN A 60 -1.47 -26.88 -1.34
N SER A 61 -1.39 -27.99 -2.07
CA SER A 61 -0.55 -29.13 -1.69
C SER A 61 0.93 -28.78 -1.63
N ILE A 62 1.43 -27.96 -2.57
CA ILE A 62 2.83 -27.52 -2.62
C ILE A 62 3.09 -26.51 -1.50
N ALA A 63 2.22 -25.51 -1.33
CA ALA A 63 2.33 -24.49 -0.30
C ALA A 63 2.38 -25.11 1.10
N LYS A 64 1.49 -26.08 1.37
CA LYS A 64 1.49 -26.84 2.63
C LYS A 64 2.80 -27.59 2.87
N LYS A 65 3.36 -28.25 1.84
CA LYS A 65 4.66 -28.94 1.94
C LYS A 65 5.81 -27.97 2.21
N GLN A 66 5.71 -26.74 1.72
CA GLN A 66 6.71 -25.68 1.91
C GLN A 66 6.49 -24.83 3.17
N GLY A 67 5.41 -25.07 3.92
CA GLY A 67 5.10 -24.31 5.14
C GLY A 67 4.68 -22.86 4.90
N VAL A 68 4.19 -22.53 3.70
CA VAL A 68 3.74 -21.19 3.32
C VAL A 68 2.26 -21.21 2.91
N SER A 69 1.63 -20.03 2.85
CA SER A 69 0.27 -19.89 2.34
C SER A 69 0.22 -20.01 0.81
N SER A 70 -0.94 -20.36 0.26
CA SER A 70 -1.11 -20.45 -1.19
C SER A 70 -1.00 -19.09 -1.87
N ASP A 71 -1.47 -18.01 -1.24
CA ASP A 71 -1.29 -16.63 -1.74
C ASP A 71 0.19 -16.25 -1.82
N THR A 72 0.98 -16.57 -0.79
CA THR A 72 2.42 -16.28 -0.77
C THR A 72 3.12 -17.03 -1.90
N LEU A 73 2.82 -18.32 -2.07
CA LEU A 73 3.42 -19.14 -3.11
C LEU A 73 3.07 -18.64 -4.52
N ILE A 74 1.80 -18.29 -4.75
CA ILE A 74 1.35 -17.74 -6.04
C ILE A 74 2.05 -16.42 -6.33
N ASN A 75 2.12 -15.50 -5.36
CA ASN A 75 2.77 -14.21 -5.54
C ASN A 75 4.25 -14.37 -5.91
N LEU A 76 4.98 -15.27 -5.24
CA LEU A 76 6.38 -15.56 -5.56
C LEU A 76 6.55 -16.10 -6.98
N TRP A 77 5.70 -17.04 -7.41
CA TRP A 77 5.76 -17.58 -8.76
C TRP A 77 5.41 -16.54 -9.82
N VAL A 78 4.36 -15.74 -9.59
CA VAL A 78 3.96 -14.67 -10.52
C VAL A 78 5.07 -13.63 -10.63
N GLN A 79 5.66 -13.21 -9.50
CA GLN A 79 6.80 -12.28 -9.51
C GLN A 79 7.96 -12.82 -10.33
N GLN A 80 8.34 -14.08 -10.12
CA GLN A 80 9.40 -14.72 -10.91
C GLN A 80 9.06 -14.76 -12.40
N LYS A 81 7.82 -15.15 -12.76
CA LYS A 81 7.39 -15.23 -14.16
C LYS A 81 7.34 -13.87 -14.84
N VAL A 82 6.83 -12.85 -14.16
CA VAL A 82 6.83 -11.48 -14.68
C VAL A 82 8.27 -11.00 -14.89
N GLN A 83 9.17 -11.28 -13.94
CA GLN A 83 10.57 -10.93 -14.07
C GLN A 83 11.22 -11.60 -15.29
N GLU A 84 10.99 -12.90 -15.50
CA GLU A 84 11.48 -13.63 -16.68
C GLU A 84 11.01 -12.99 -18.01
N GLN A 85 9.80 -12.41 -18.07
CA GLN A 85 9.26 -11.77 -19.27
C GLN A 85 9.73 -10.33 -19.49
N ILE A 86 10.10 -9.61 -18.44
CA ILE A 86 10.62 -8.23 -18.55
C ILE A 86 12.08 -8.21 -18.99
N PHE A 87 12.85 -9.23 -18.62
CA PHE A 87 14.28 -9.35 -18.93
C PHE A 87 14.56 -10.26 -20.14
N GLN A 88 13.53 -10.60 -20.92
CA GLN A 88 13.62 -11.25 -22.24
C GLN A 88 13.50 -10.22 -23.36
#